data_AF-A0AAU4N196-F1
#
_entry.id   AF-A0AAU4N196-F1
#
_cell.length_a   1.000
_cell.length_b   1.000
_cell.length_c   1.000
_cell.angle_alpha   90.00
_cell.angle_beta   90.00
_cell.angle_gamma   90.00
#
_symmetry.space_group_name_H-M   'P 1'
#
loop_
_entity.id
_entity.type
_entity.pdbx_description
1 polymer ?
#
loop_
_entity_poly.entity_id
_entity_poly.type
_entity_poly.pdbx_seq_one_letter_code
_entity_poly.pdbx_strand_id
1 'polypeptide(L)'
;MTAVADAGFAPARGGGSRPLAGTGTLLRLGLRRDRVMVPLWVLAIGGTTASAGNTLGKVYETPAQRAGVVDSMAANSSLRSLYGPVFDDSLGGIVAWRYTVFMAAFAAVMSLLVVVRHTREEEETGRQEMLSAAMVGRRAPLTSALLVALVANTALALLVTAGLAAEGAAGALALGIGIGGLGMVFATMAAMIAQFTETARLAKGLTAAALGLAFALRAAGDAASDDGSHVLTWLSPIGWAENLRPFAAERWWVLLLFAAAVVLQGAVAYGLAGRRDVGMSFMAARPGPAEGRLATASGLAWRLQRGSLAGWGTGFLLAGLMFGGMAEGAADLVGDNERTRQMLERMGGQSGITDAFLAAMVGMLGMVAALYIVQSVLRLHGEETSQRAEPVLAAAVGRVRWAAGHLLVAFGGAALIMLLGGLGLALGHGGRFGPVLGASLVQVAAVWLLGAVAVAVYGIVPRAAGLAWAYAGLSLALGWVGAALNLPDAALKVSPFEHLPKLPGNDMAWGPMGVLLALAVVFTAAGLAGLRRRDILT
;
A
#
# COMPACT_ATOMS: atom_id res chain seq x y z
N MET A 1 -67.30 38.72 -6.88
CA MET A 1 -66.93 38.14 -5.58
C MET A 1 -67.08 36.64 -5.68
N THR A 2 -65.97 35.94 -5.93
CA THR A 2 -65.90 34.48 -5.93
C THR A 2 -64.78 34.11 -4.97
N ALA A 3 -65.16 33.52 -3.84
CA ALA A 3 -64.26 33.11 -2.78
C ALA A 3 -63.39 31.94 -3.25
N VAL A 4 -62.08 32.13 -3.27
CA VAL A 4 -61.10 31.06 -3.47
C VAL A 4 -60.93 30.36 -2.13
N ALA A 5 -61.23 29.06 -2.08
CA ALA A 5 -61.03 28.23 -0.91
C ALA A 5 -59.52 28.07 -0.65
N ASP A 6 -59.07 28.53 0.52
CA ASP A 6 -57.75 28.24 1.08
C ASP A 6 -57.66 26.74 1.38
N ALA A 7 -57.02 25.99 0.47
CA ALA A 7 -56.58 24.64 0.74
C ALA A 7 -55.36 24.70 1.65
N GLY A 8 -55.60 24.77 2.96
CA GLY A 8 -54.56 24.62 3.98
C GLY A 8 -53.88 23.25 3.83
N PHE A 9 -52.68 23.24 3.26
CA PHE A 9 -51.78 22.11 3.39
C PHE A 9 -51.47 21.94 4.89
N ALA A 10 -52.09 20.93 5.50
CA ALA A 10 -51.68 20.50 6.83
C ALA A 10 -50.17 20.21 6.79
N PRO A 11 -49.35 20.75 7.71
CA PRO A 11 -47.95 20.39 7.79
C PRO A 11 -47.90 18.89 8.01
N ALA A 12 -47.26 18.17 7.09
CA ALA A 12 -46.96 16.76 7.25
C ALA A 12 -46.33 16.60 8.64
N ARG A 13 -47.01 15.87 9.54
CA ARG A 13 -46.48 15.54 10.86
C ARG A 13 -45.08 14.98 10.64
N GLY A 14 -44.06 15.72 11.09
CA GLY A 14 -42.66 15.36 10.93
C GLY A 14 -42.37 14.02 11.60
N GLY A 15 -42.52 12.94 10.85
CA GLY A 15 -41.90 11.66 11.20
C GLY A 15 -40.41 11.93 11.26
N GLY A 16 -39.86 12.02 12.48
CA GLY A 16 -38.50 12.46 12.72
C GLY A 16 -37.55 11.82 11.72
N SER A 17 -36.76 12.64 11.02
CA SER A 17 -35.73 12.17 10.09
C SER A 17 -34.96 11.06 10.79
N ARG A 18 -35.02 9.82 10.30
CA ARG A 18 -34.24 8.71 10.84
C ARG A 18 -32.86 8.79 10.18
N PRO A 19 -31.85 9.44 10.77
CA PRO A 19 -30.56 9.68 10.10
C PRO A 19 -29.82 8.39 9.73
N LEU A 20 -30.20 7.27 10.35
CA LEU A 20 -29.62 5.94 10.17
C LEU A 20 -30.55 4.97 9.41
N ALA A 21 -31.68 5.44 8.85
CA ALA A 21 -32.54 4.59 8.02
C ALA A 21 -31.75 3.99 6.85
N GLY A 22 -31.94 2.71 6.57
CA GLY A 22 -31.25 2.01 5.48
C GLY A 22 -29.85 1.48 5.81
N THR A 23 -29.29 1.74 7.00
CA THR A 23 -27.92 1.30 7.37
C THR A 23 -27.73 -0.22 7.23
N GLY A 24 -28.70 -1.02 7.70
CA GLY A 24 -28.62 -2.49 7.63
C GLY A 24 -28.64 -3.02 6.20
N THR A 25 -29.42 -2.40 5.31
CA THR A 25 -29.47 -2.74 3.89
C THR A 25 -28.16 -2.41 3.20
N LEU A 26 -27.60 -1.22 3.48
CA LEU A 26 -26.30 -0.80 2.96
C LEU A 26 -25.16 -1.69 3.49
N LEU A 27 -25.19 -2.08 4.77
CA LEU A 27 -24.21 -3.00 5.35
C LEU A 27 -24.23 -4.35 4.63
N ARG A 28 -25.42 -4.92 4.43
CA ARG A 28 -25.57 -6.18 3.68
C ARG A 28 -25.06 -6.04 2.24
N LEU A 29 -25.32 -4.91 1.59
CA LEU A 29 -24.82 -4.63 0.25
C LEU A 29 -23.28 -4.51 0.25
N GLY A 30 -22.71 -3.78 1.20
CA GLY A 30 -21.26 -3.60 1.35
C GLY A 30 -20.54 -4.94 1.55
N LEU A 31 -21.03 -5.77 2.47
CA LEU A 31 -20.49 -7.11 2.71
C LEU A 31 -20.61 -8.01 1.46
N ARG A 32 -21.69 -7.90 0.69
CA ARG A 32 -21.84 -8.64 -0.59
C ARG A 32 -20.86 -8.15 -1.65
N ARG A 33 -20.66 -6.84 -1.77
CA ARG A 33 -19.70 -6.24 -2.73
C ARG A 33 -18.26 -6.59 -2.39
N ASP A 34 -17.97 -6.81 -1.11
CA ASP A 34 -16.62 -7.08 -0.62
C ASP A 34 -16.38 -8.54 -0.23
N ARG A 35 -17.29 -9.45 -0.61
CA ARG A 35 -17.24 -10.89 -0.30
C ARG A 35 -15.98 -11.63 -0.76
N VAL A 36 -15.18 -11.02 -1.64
CA VAL A 36 -13.88 -11.54 -2.07
C VAL A 36 -12.76 -10.74 -1.42
N MET A 37 -12.82 -9.41 -1.55
CA MET A 37 -11.76 -8.52 -1.09
C MET A 37 -11.52 -8.60 0.41
N VAL A 38 -12.57 -8.48 1.24
CA VAL A 38 -12.43 -8.47 2.71
C VAL A 38 -11.94 -9.83 3.23
N PRO A 39 -12.54 -10.98 2.83
CA PRO A 39 -12.02 -12.28 3.26
C PRO A 39 -10.58 -12.53 2.81
N LEU A 40 -10.19 -12.09 1.61
CA LEU A 40 -8.81 -12.23 1.15
C LEU A 40 -7.84 -11.44 2.03
N TRP A 41 -8.17 -10.19 2.39
CA TRP A 41 -7.36 -9.42 3.33
C TRP A 41 -7.31 -10.06 4.72
N VAL A 42 -8.45 -10.52 5.25
CA VAL A 42 -8.53 -11.19 6.56
C VAL A 42 -7.70 -12.46 6.58
N LEU A 43 -7.77 -13.29 5.53
CA LEU A 43 -6.98 -14.51 5.41
C LEU A 43 -5.49 -14.22 5.19
N ALA A 44 -5.15 -13.22 4.37
CA ALA A 44 -3.77 -12.84 4.13
C ALA A 44 -3.10 -12.29 5.40
N ILE A 45 -3.74 -11.36 6.10
CA ILE A 45 -3.18 -10.77 7.33
C ILE A 45 -3.29 -11.77 8.50
N GLY A 46 -4.51 -12.23 8.77
CA GLY A 46 -4.81 -13.06 9.92
C GLY A 46 -4.28 -14.48 9.78
N GLY A 47 -4.38 -15.09 8.60
CA GLY A 47 -3.83 -16.43 8.35
C GLY A 47 -2.30 -16.48 8.40
N THR A 48 -1.63 -15.45 7.88
CA THR A 48 -0.16 -15.34 8.00
C THR A 48 0.25 -15.18 9.47
N THR A 49 -0.46 -14.35 10.23
CA THR A 49 -0.16 -14.16 11.66
C THR A 49 -0.49 -15.41 12.49
N ALA A 50 -1.63 -16.05 12.22
CA ALA A 50 -2.08 -17.28 12.89
C ALA A 50 -1.12 -18.46 12.65
N SER A 51 -0.55 -18.55 11.45
CA SER A 51 0.43 -19.61 11.11
C SER A 51 1.85 -19.30 11.60
N ALA A 52 2.10 -18.10 12.14
CA ALA A 52 3.43 -17.67 12.57
C ALA A 52 3.96 -18.51 13.74
N GLY A 53 3.12 -18.86 14.72
CA GLY A 53 3.53 -19.70 15.86
C GLY A 53 4.12 -21.03 15.40
N ASN A 54 3.42 -21.75 14.52
CA ASN A 54 3.91 -23.01 13.95
C ASN A 54 5.17 -22.82 13.08
N THR A 55 5.22 -21.77 12.28
CA THR A 55 6.35 -21.51 11.37
C THR A 55 7.62 -21.16 12.17
N LEU A 56 7.49 -20.26 13.14
CA LEU A 56 8.60 -19.86 13.99
C LEU A 56 8.98 -20.93 15.02
N GLY A 57 8.03 -21.72 15.51
CA GLY A 57 8.30 -22.83 16.41
C GLY A 57 9.20 -23.90 15.79
N LYS A 58 9.08 -24.12 14.46
CA LYS A 58 9.98 -25.01 13.70
C LYS A 58 11.37 -24.42 13.43
N VAL A 59 11.48 -23.09 13.44
CA VAL A 59 12.75 -22.39 13.18
C VAL A 59 13.52 -22.15 14.50
N TYR A 60 12.80 -21.88 15.59
CA TYR A 60 13.33 -21.58 16.92
C TYR A 60 12.77 -22.56 17.95
N GLU A 61 13.20 -23.83 17.86
CA GLU A 61 12.68 -24.93 18.67
C GLU A 61 13.09 -24.81 20.15
N THR A 62 14.27 -24.26 20.43
CA THR A 62 14.83 -24.24 21.80
C THR A 62 14.73 -22.85 22.46
N PRO A 63 14.58 -22.79 23.80
CA PRO A 63 14.65 -21.52 24.54
C PRO A 63 15.95 -20.75 24.29
N ALA A 64 17.08 -21.45 24.16
CA ALA A 64 18.38 -20.83 23.87
C ALA A 64 18.41 -20.16 22.48
N GLN A 65 17.80 -20.76 21.46
CA GLN A 65 17.67 -20.12 20.14
C GLN A 65 16.79 -18.87 20.18
N ARG A 66 15.70 -18.91 20.96
CA ARG A 66 14.80 -17.77 21.13
C ARG A 66 15.47 -16.62 21.88
N ALA A 67 16.19 -16.90 22.97
CA ALA A 67 17.00 -15.92 23.68
C ALA A 67 18.09 -15.31 22.78
N GLY A 68 18.77 -16.14 21.98
CA GLY A 68 19.76 -15.66 21.01
C GLY A 68 19.18 -14.72 19.95
N VAL A 69 17.92 -14.92 19.53
CA VAL A 69 17.21 -13.97 18.66
C VAL A 69 16.98 -12.65 19.40
N VAL A 70 16.46 -12.70 20.63
CA VAL A 70 16.21 -11.50 21.44
C VAL A 70 17.49 -10.68 21.62
N ASP A 71 18.60 -11.33 21.99
CA ASP A 71 19.90 -10.68 22.20
C ASP A 71 20.44 -10.05 20.91
N SER A 72 20.37 -10.79 19.79
CA SER A 72 20.82 -10.29 18.47
C SER A 72 19.97 -9.11 17.99
N MET A 73 18.67 -9.11 18.31
CA MET A 73 17.74 -8.05 17.92
C MET A 73 17.84 -6.84 18.85
N ALA A 74 18.08 -7.05 20.15
CA ALA A 74 18.33 -6.00 21.11
C ALA A 74 19.63 -5.24 20.79
N ALA A 75 20.65 -5.91 20.26
CA ALA A 75 21.89 -5.26 19.84
C ALA A 75 21.75 -4.41 18.56
N ASN A 76 20.66 -4.57 17.78
CA ASN A 76 20.52 -3.96 16.46
C ASN A 76 19.47 -2.84 16.41
N SER A 77 19.93 -1.59 16.48
CA SER A 77 19.06 -0.39 16.43
C SER A 77 18.23 -0.30 15.14
N SER A 78 18.77 -0.76 14.01
CA SER A 78 18.08 -0.71 12.71
C SER A 78 16.92 -1.71 12.62
N LEU A 79 17.09 -2.93 13.14
CA LEU A 79 15.99 -3.91 13.24
C LEU A 79 14.97 -3.51 14.30
N ARG A 80 15.41 -2.90 15.40
CA ARG A 80 14.51 -2.34 16.41
C ARG A 80 13.65 -1.22 15.83
N SER A 81 14.22 -0.34 15.01
CA SER A 81 13.45 0.66 14.28
C SER A 81 12.39 0.04 13.36
N LEU A 82 12.66 -1.13 12.78
CA LEU A 82 11.75 -1.78 11.84
C LEU A 82 10.61 -2.57 12.52
N TYR A 83 10.93 -3.38 13.52
CA TYR A 83 9.99 -4.31 14.17
C TYR A 83 9.51 -3.84 15.56
N GLY A 84 10.24 -2.92 16.18
CA GLY A 84 10.03 -2.50 17.56
C GLY A 84 10.89 -3.29 18.56
N PRO A 85 10.82 -2.92 19.85
CA PRO A 85 11.37 -3.67 20.98
C PRO A 85 10.79 -5.08 21.13
N VAL A 86 11.63 -6.02 21.57
CA VAL A 86 11.21 -7.37 21.95
C VAL A 86 10.92 -7.36 23.45
N PHE A 87 9.68 -7.62 23.84
CA PHE A 87 9.27 -7.57 25.25
C PHE A 87 9.33 -8.90 25.99
N ASP A 88 9.35 -10.02 25.26
CA ASP A 88 9.33 -11.37 25.83
C ASP A 88 9.95 -12.38 24.85
N ASP A 89 10.61 -13.41 25.36
CA ASP A 89 11.34 -14.43 24.59
C ASP A 89 10.49 -15.69 24.29
N SER A 90 9.24 -15.73 24.76
CA SER A 90 8.31 -16.79 24.40
C SER A 90 8.03 -16.82 22.89
N LEU A 91 7.51 -17.95 22.42
CA LEU A 91 7.14 -18.09 21.01
C LEU A 91 6.06 -17.06 20.63
N GLY A 92 5.07 -16.85 21.50
CA GLY A 92 4.06 -15.80 21.36
C GLY A 92 4.66 -14.39 21.33
N GLY A 93 5.63 -14.10 22.21
CA GLY A 93 6.35 -12.82 22.25
C GLY A 93 7.11 -12.52 20.96
N ILE A 94 7.84 -13.50 20.42
CA ILE A 94 8.56 -13.36 19.15
C ILE A 94 7.59 -13.19 17.97
N VAL A 95 6.46 -13.91 17.97
CA VAL A 95 5.39 -13.71 16.97
C VAL A 95 4.86 -12.29 17.05
N ALA A 96 4.54 -11.80 18.25
CA ALA A 96 4.02 -10.45 18.46
C ALA A 96 5.03 -9.40 17.97
N TRP A 97 6.30 -9.49 18.36
CA TRP A 97 7.35 -8.59 17.89
C TRP A 97 7.45 -8.56 16.36
N ARG A 98 7.50 -9.72 15.71
CA ARG A 98 7.72 -9.80 14.27
C ARG A 98 6.54 -9.32 13.43
N TYR A 99 5.31 -9.53 13.92
CA TYR A 99 4.10 -9.37 13.10
C TYR A 99 3.25 -8.16 13.48
N THR A 100 3.27 -7.66 14.73
CA THR A 100 2.34 -6.61 15.19
C THR A 100 2.37 -5.38 14.30
N VAL A 101 3.54 -4.78 14.10
CA VAL A 101 3.70 -3.52 13.36
C VAL A 101 3.19 -3.65 11.92
N PHE A 102 3.64 -4.67 11.19
CA PHE A 102 3.30 -4.85 9.77
C PHE A 102 1.85 -5.29 9.57
N MET A 103 1.36 -6.23 10.37
CA MET A 103 -0.01 -6.75 10.22
C MET A 103 -1.03 -5.71 10.64
N ALA A 104 -0.74 -4.90 11.66
CA ALA A 104 -1.57 -3.76 12.03
C ALA A 104 -1.55 -2.68 10.93
N ALA A 105 -0.39 -2.39 10.31
CA ALA A 105 -0.32 -1.47 9.17
C ALA A 105 -1.12 -1.98 7.95
N PHE A 106 -1.08 -3.28 7.65
CA PHE A 106 -1.92 -3.87 6.60
C PHE A 106 -3.40 -3.82 6.95
N ALA A 107 -3.78 -4.03 8.22
CA ALA A 107 -5.16 -3.87 8.69
C ALA A 107 -5.65 -2.41 8.53
N ALA A 108 -4.78 -1.43 8.76
CA ALA A 108 -5.04 -0.02 8.51
C ALA A 108 -5.25 0.26 7.00
N VAL A 109 -4.42 -0.31 6.12
CA VAL A 109 -4.60 -0.22 4.66
C VAL A 109 -5.91 -0.86 4.20
N MET A 110 -6.23 -2.06 4.69
CA MET A 110 -7.52 -2.70 4.41
C MET A 110 -8.67 -1.78 4.79
N SER A 111 -8.63 -1.24 6.01
CA SER A 111 -9.69 -0.43 6.58
C SER A 111 -9.89 0.91 5.88
N LEU A 112 -8.80 1.60 5.50
CA LEU A 112 -8.90 2.84 4.73
C LEU A 112 -9.47 2.57 3.32
N LEU A 113 -9.09 1.47 2.68
CA LEU A 113 -9.60 1.12 1.35
C LEU A 113 -11.10 0.81 1.40
N VAL A 114 -11.54 0.02 2.38
CA VAL A 114 -12.95 -0.29 2.61
C VAL A 114 -13.76 0.99 2.85
N VAL A 115 -13.32 1.84 3.78
CA VAL A 115 -14.09 3.04 4.13
C VAL A 115 -14.18 4.03 2.97
N VAL A 116 -13.06 4.33 2.29
CA VAL A 116 -13.11 5.28 1.16
C VAL A 116 -13.93 4.72 0.01
N ARG A 117 -13.85 3.41 -0.25
CA ARG A 117 -14.63 2.73 -1.29
C ARG A 117 -16.13 2.82 -1.06
N HIS A 118 -16.61 2.72 0.19
CA HIS A 118 -18.04 2.80 0.52
C HIS A 118 -18.52 4.21 0.89
N THR A 119 -17.65 5.22 0.78
CA THR A 119 -17.99 6.62 1.05
C THR A 119 -17.66 7.49 -0.16
N ARG A 120 -16.45 8.05 -0.22
CA ARG A 120 -16.08 9.05 -1.23
C ARG A 120 -16.08 8.50 -2.65
N GLU A 121 -15.78 7.22 -2.84
CA GLU A 121 -15.83 6.60 -4.17
C GLU A 121 -17.27 6.41 -4.66
N GLU A 122 -18.23 6.14 -3.78
CA GLU A 122 -19.66 6.09 -4.13
C GLU A 122 -20.25 7.49 -4.38
N GLU A 123 -19.74 8.52 -3.68
CA GLU A 123 -20.06 9.92 -4.00
C GLU A 123 -19.48 10.35 -5.35
N GLU A 124 -18.20 10.07 -5.61
CA GLU A 124 -17.51 10.47 -6.86
C GLU A 124 -18.10 9.77 -8.10
N THR A 125 -18.64 8.56 -7.95
CA THR A 125 -19.30 7.82 -9.03
C THR A 125 -20.79 8.15 -9.19
N GLY A 126 -21.34 9.08 -8.39
CA GLY A 126 -22.76 9.49 -8.44
C GLY A 126 -23.75 8.47 -7.87
N ARG A 127 -23.30 7.25 -7.51
CA ARG A 127 -24.17 6.20 -6.94
C ARG A 127 -24.81 6.64 -5.63
N GLN A 128 -24.07 7.40 -4.83
CA GLN A 128 -24.55 7.92 -3.56
C GLN A 128 -25.74 8.88 -3.73
N GLU A 129 -25.80 9.65 -4.81
CA GLU A 129 -26.93 10.55 -5.09
C GLU A 129 -28.19 9.74 -5.36
N MET A 130 -28.08 8.65 -6.14
CA MET A 130 -29.19 7.73 -6.39
C MET A 130 -29.68 7.06 -5.10
N LEU A 131 -28.76 6.66 -4.22
CA LEU A 131 -29.09 6.08 -2.90
C LEU A 131 -29.76 7.11 -1.97
N SER A 132 -29.38 8.38 -2.08
CA SER A 132 -29.93 9.48 -1.29
C SER A 132 -31.37 9.83 -1.69
N ALA A 133 -31.81 9.48 -2.91
CA ALA A 133 -33.20 9.60 -3.35
C ALA A 133 -34.11 8.48 -2.79
N ALA A 134 -33.53 7.41 -2.22
CA ALA A 134 -34.26 6.35 -1.54
C ALA A 134 -34.49 6.67 -0.05
N MET A 135 -35.12 5.76 0.70
CA MET A 135 -35.33 5.88 2.16
C MET A 135 -34.05 5.61 2.97
N VAL A 136 -32.96 6.30 2.63
CA VAL A 136 -31.64 6.21 3.25
C VAL A 136 -31.36 7.50 4.02
N GLY A 137 -31.06 7.39 5.32
CA GLY A 137 -30.72 8.53 6.14
C GLY A 137 -29.31 9.07 5.85
N ARG A 138 -29.08 10.37 6.04
CA ARG A 138 -27.80 11.06 5.74
C ARG A 138 -26.56 10.42 6.42
N ARG A 139 -26.72 9.77 7.58
CA ARG A 139 -25.60 9.11 8.31
C ARG A 139 -25.45 7.63 7.96
N ALA A 140 -26.45 7.00 7.33
CA ALA A 140 -26.47 5.56 7.08
C ALA A 140 -25.32 5.05 6.21
N PRO A 141 -24.89 5.76 5.13
CA PRO A 141 -23.76 5.31 4.31
C PRO A 141 -22.43 5.30 5.06
N LEU A 142 -22.16 6.35 5.84
CA LEU A 142 -20.95 6.44 6.67
C LEU A 142 -20.95 5.35 7.75
N THR A 143 -22.09 5.16 8.43
CA THR A 143 -22.24 4.09 9.44
C THR A 143 -22.07 2.71 8.82
N SER A 144 -22.66 2.47 7.64
CA SER A 144 -22.51 1.21 6.92
C SER A 144 -21.04 0.93 6.57
N ALA A 145 -20.32 1.91 6.05
CA ALA A 145 -18.89 1.76 5.71
C ALA A 145 -18.04 1.42 6.96
N LEU A 146 -18.27 2.12 8.08
CA LEU A 146 -17.59 1.84 9.34
C LEU A 146 -17.96 0.47 9.92
N LEU A 147 -19.21 0.02 9.75
CA LEU A 147 -19.62 -1.32 10.17
C LEU A 147 -19.00 -2.43 9.32
N VAL A 148 -18.82 -2.21 8.00
CA VAL A 148 -18.06 -3.17 7.15
C VAL A 148 -16.61 -3.26 7.63
N ALA A 149 -15.96 -2.13 7.91
CA ALA A 149 -14.61 -2.11 8.45
C ALA A 149 -14.55 -2.79 9.84
N LEU A 150 -15.55 -2.58 10.70
CA LEU A 150 -15.63 -3.23 12.00
C LEU A 150 -15.76 -4.75 11.86
N VAL A 151 -16.62 -5.24 10.97
CA VAL A 151 -16.77 -6.68 10.71
C VAL A 151 -15.45 -7.28 10.21
N ALA A 152 -14.75 -6.59 9.30
CA ALA A 152 -13.46 -7.04 8.78
C ALA A 152 -12.39 -7.12 9.88
N ASN A 153 -12.26 -6.07 10.70
CA ASN A 153 -11.28 -6.03 11.77
C ASN A 153 -11.59 -6.98 12.93
N THR A 154 -12.88 -7.21 13.24
CA THR A 154 -13.29 -8.21 14.22
C THR A 154 -13.00 -9.62 13.72
N ALA A 155 -13.29 -9.92 12.45
CA ALA A 155 -12.95 -11.22 11.87
C ALA A 155 -11.43 -11.46 11.88
N LEU A 156 -10.65 -10.42 11.58
CA LEU A 156 -9.19 -10.46 11.67
C LEU A 156 -8.71 -10.71 13.11
N ALA A 157 -9.23 -9.96 14.09
CA ALA A 157 -8.87 -10.12 15.49
C ALA A 157 -9.20 -11.53 16.00
N LEU A 158 -10.38 -12.06 15.65
CA LEU A 158 -10.79 -13.42 16.02
C LEU A 158 -9.90 -14.49 15.37
N LEU A 159 -9.54 -14.33 14.09
CA LEU A 159 -8.67 -15.28 13.39
C LEU A 159 -7.27 -15.33 14.00
N VAL A 160 -6.69 -14.16 14.31
CA VAL A 160 -5.38 -14.07 14.99
C VAL A 160 -5.45 -14.68 16.39
N THR A 161 -6.49 -14.33 17.16
CA THR A 161 -6.69 -14.84 18.53
C THR A 161 -6.82 -16.36 18.52
N ALA A 162 -7.65 -16.92 17.63
CA ALA A 162 -7.86 -18.36 17.52
C ALA A 162 -6.58 -19.08 17.06
N GLY A 163 -5.83 -18.49 16.11
CA GLY A 163 -4.61 -19.06 15.57
C GLY A 163 -3.46 -19.18 16.58
N LEU A 164 -3.41 -18.29 17.56
CA LEU A 164 -2.32 -18.22 18.55
C LEU A 164 -2.78 -18.53 19.98
N ALA A 165 -4.03 -18.96 20.18
CA ALA A 165 -4.58 -19.24 21.50
C ALA A 165 -3.76 -20.28 22.29
N ALA A 166 -3.14 -21.23 21.59
CA ALA A 166 -2.28 -22.26 22.17
C ALA A 166 -0.98 -21.70 22.80
N GLU A 167 -0.51 -20.55 22.33
CA GLU A 167 0.68 -19.86 22.87
C GLU A 167 0.36 -19.00 24.09
N GLY A 168 -0.94 -18.76 24.36
CA GLY A 168 -1.42 -17.91 25.46
C GLY A 168 -2.66 -17.11 25.06
N ALA A 169 -3.82 -17.43 25.63
CA ALA A 169 -5.09 -16.82 25.23
C ALA A 169 -5.15 -15.30 25.43
N ALA A 170 -4.59 -14.79 26.53
CA ALA A 170 -4.57 -13.34 26.82
C ALA A 170 -3.71 -12.57 25.79
N GLY A 171 -2.50 -13.06 25.52
CA GLY A 171 -1.60 -12.48 24.53
C GLY A 171 -2.14 -12.58 23.11
N ALA A 172 -2.74 -13.71 22.74
CA ALA A 172 -3.37 -13.89 21.44
C ALA A 172 -4.54 -12.91 21.23
N LEU A 173 -5.36 -12.71 22.28
CA LEU A 173 -6.46 -11.75 22.25
C LEU A 173 -5.94 -10.31 22.16
N ALA A 174 -4.91 -9.96 22.93
CA ALA A 174 -4.27 -8.64 22.87
C ALA A 174 -3.70 -8.37 21.48
N LEU A 175 -2.99 -9.33 20.87
CA LEU A 175 -2.46 -9.20 19.51
C LEU A 175 -3.58 -9.00 18.48
N GLY A 176 -4.63 -9.83 18.54
CA GLY A 176 -5.78 -9.74 17.65
C GLY A 176 -6.49 -8.38 17.76
N ILE A 177 -6.77 -7.93 18.98
CA ILE A 177 -7.39 -6.63 19.23
C ILE A 177 -6.46 -5.48 18.84
N GLY A 178 -5.15 -5.57 19.07
CA GLY A 178 -4.19 -4.54 18.66
C GLY A 178 -4.17 -4.33 17.14
N ILE A 179 -4.13 -5.43 16.37
CA ILE A 179 -4.17 -5.39 14.91
C ILE A 179 -5.52 -4.85 14.41
N GLY A 180 -6.65 -5.40 14.87
CA GLY A 180 -7.98 -4.96 14.45
C GLY A 180 -8.35 -3.55 14.93
N GLY A 181 -7.89 -3.18 16.13
CA GLY A 181 -8.09 -1.87 16.74
C GLY A 181 -7.38 -0.76 15.97
N LEU A 182 -6.13 -1.01 15.54
CA LEU A 182 -5.44 -0.08 14.65
C LEU A 182 -6.17 0.05 13.30
N GLY A 183 -6.67 -1.05 12.75
CA GLY A 183 -7.52 -1.04 11.57
C GLY A 183 -8.72 -0.09 11.74
N MET A 184 -9.41 -0.13 12.88
CA MET A 184 -10.53 0.79 13.14
C MET A 184 -10.13 2.25 13.37
N VAL A 185 -8.95 2.52 13.96
CA VAL A 185 -8.41 3.88 14.01
C VAL A 185 -8.24 4.43 12.58
N PHE A 186 -7.66 3.66 11.67
CA PHE A 186 -7.51 4.10 10.29
C PHE A 186 -8.82 4.09 9.48
N ALA A 187 -9.79 3.26 9.84
CA ALA A 187 -11.15 3.33 9.29
C ALA A 187 -11.80 4.69 9.61
N THR A 188 -11.75 5.11 10.87
CA THR A 188 -12.34 6.39 11.31
C THR A 188 -11.54 7.60 10.85
N MET A 189 -10.21 7.49 10.76
CA MET A 189 -9.36 8.48 10.10
C MET A 189 -9.74 8.66 8.63
N ALA A 190 -9.90 7.57 7.88
CA ALA A 190 -10.33 7.60 6.48
C ALA A 190 -11.72 8.24 6.33
N ALA A 191 -12.65 7.89 7.22
CA ALA A 191 -13.98 8.47 7.28
C ALA A 191 -13.96 9.99 7.50
N MET A 192 -13.09 10.46 8.41
CA MET A 192 -12.89 11.88 8.70
C MET A 192 -12.27 12.60 7.50
N ILE A 193 -11.16 12.09 6.95
CA ILE A 193 -10.48 12.66 5.78
C ILE A 193 -11.41 12.71 4.57
N ALA A 194 -12.24 11.68 4.35
CA ALA A 194 -13.21 11.63 3.26
C ALA A 194 -14.22 12.79 3.30
N GLN A 195 -14.50 13.39 4.47
CA GLN A 195 -15.35 14.58 4.55
C GLN A 195 -14.64 15.87 4.11
N PHE A 196 -13.30 15.91 4.26
CA PHE A 196 -12.50 17.07 3.89
C PHE A 196 -12.14 17.10 2.40
N THR A 197 -12.16 15.96 1.70
CA THR A 197 -11.66 15.85 0.33
C THR A 197 -12.77 15.59 -0.68
N GLU A 198 -12.65 16.15 -1.88
CA GLU A 198 -13.62 15.90 -2.98
C GLU A 198 -13.38 14.61 -3.76
N THR A 199 -12.21 13.98 -3.63
CA THR A 199 -11.87 12.80 -4.44
C THR A 199 -11.46 11.64 -3.55
N ALA A 200 -11.89 10.43 -3.93
CA ALA A 200 -11.49 9.20 -3.27
C ALA A 200 -9.96 9.01 -3.33
N ARG A 201 -9.33 9.49 -4.40
CA ARG A 201 -7.87 9.47 -4.56
C ARG A 201 -7.16 10.30 -3.51
N LEU A 202 -7.60 11.54 -3.27
CA LEU A 202 -6.99 12.40 -2.25
C LEU A 202 -7.25 11.85 -0.85
N ALA A 203 -8.45 11.32 -0.58
CA ALA A 203 -8.77 10.68 0.69
C ALA A 203 -7.83 9.49 1.00
N LYS A 204 -7.67 8.57 0.04
CA LYS A 204 -6.74 7.43 0.15
C LYS A 204 -5.31 7.92 0.35
N GLY A 205 -4.86 8.92 -0.41
CA GLY A 205 -3.51 9.48 -0.34
C GLY A 205 -3.20 10.12 1.01
N LEU A 206 -4.08 10.98 1.54
CA LEU A 206 -3.88 11.63 2.84
C LEU A 206 -3.95 10.63 3.99
N THR A 207 -4.84 9.64 3.92
CA THR A 207 -4.93 8.59 4.96
C THR A 207 -3.68 7.71 4.93
N ALA A 208 -3.19 7.33 3.75
CA ALA A 208 -1.94 6.59 3.60
C ALA A 208 -0.71 7.39 4.06
N ALA A 209 -0.69 8.71 3.80
CA ALA A 209 0.36 9.59 4.31
C ALA A 209 0.35 9.67 5.85
N ALA A 210 -0.84 9.73 6.47
CA ALA A 210 -0.97 9.65 7.92
C ALA A 210 -0.48 8.30 8.48
N LEU A 211 -0.72 7.20 7.77
CA LEU A 211 -0.19 5.87 8.13
C LEU A 211 1.34 5.84 8.03
N GLY A 212 1.91 6.37 6.95
CA GLY A 212 3.36 6.49 6.78
C GLY A 212 4.01 7.36 7.86
N LEU A 213 3.37 8.48 8.22
CA LEU A 213 3.83 9.33 9.32
C LEU A 213 3.76 8.60 10.67
N ALA A 214 2.67 7.87 10.95
CA ALA A 214 2.57 7.05 12.15
C ALA A 214 3.68 6.00 12.21
N PHE A 215 4.00 5.36 11.07
CA PHE A 215 5.07 4.37 11.00
C PHE A 215 6.44 5.01 11.26
N ALA A 216 6.72 6.17 10.65
CA ALA A 216 7.96 6.90 10.83
C ALA A 216 8.16 7.41 12.27
N LEU A 217 7.11 7.95 12.89
CA LEU A 217 7.15 8.39 14.29
C LEU A 217 7.47 7.21 15.22
N ARG A 218 6.81 6.06 15.03
CA ARG A 218 7.10 4.85 15.79
C ARG A 218 8.53 4.38 15.56
N ALA A 219 8.94 4.21 14.30
CA ALA A 219 10.28 3.74 13.94
C ALA A 219 11.40 4.63 14.51
N ALA A 220 11.19 5.94 14.54
CA ALA A 220 12.11 6.89 15.15
C ALA A 220 12.12 6.80 16.68
N GLY A 221 10.96 6.57 17.30
CA GLY A 221 10.85 6.36 18.75
C GLY A 221 11.55 5.09 19.22
N ASP A 222 11.35 3.99 18.49
CA ASP A 222 11.94 2.69 18.84
C ASP A 222 13.43 2.64 18.51
N ALA A 223 13.91 3.46 17.59
CA ALA A 223 15.35 3.66 17.40
C ALA A 223 15.98 4.42 18.58
N ALA A 224 15.22 5.30 19.25
CA ALA A 224 15.70 6.17 20.31
C ALA A 224 15.62 5.52 21.71
N SER A 225 14.64 4.66 21.98
CA SER A 225 14.54 3.89 23.23
C SER A 225 14.33 2.39 22.98
N ASP A 226 14.86 1.56 23.87
CA ASP A 226 14.83 0.09 23.78
C ASP A 226 13.59 -0.55 24.42
N ASP A 227 12.79 0.23 25.14
CA ASP A 227 11.67 -0.22 25.96
C ASP A 227 10.28 0.20 25.43
N GLY A 228 10.25 0.92 24.30
CA GLY A 228 9.03 1.47 23.69
C GLY A 228 8.40 2.64 24.46
N SER A 229 9.14 3.25 25.41
CA SER A 229 8.65 4.39 26.22
C SER A 229 8.75 5.74 25.51
N HIS A 230 9.48 5.83 24.39
CA HIS A 230 9.73 7.09 23.72
C HIS A 230 8.43 7.80 23.28
N VAL A 231 8.38 9.13 23.44
CA VAL A 231 7.19 9.95 23.14
C VAL A 231 6.74 9.77 21.69
N LEU A 232 7.68 9.61 20.75
CA LEU A 232 7.35 9.40 19.32
C LEU A 232 6.62 8.07 19.07
N THR A 233 6.96 7.01 19.81
CA THR A 233 6.24 5.72 19.77
C THR A 233 4.80 5.89 20.26
N TRP A 234 4.60 6.66 21.33
CA TRP A 234 3.27 6.95 21.88
C TRP A 234 2.42 7.95 21.07
N LEU A 235 3.03 8.79 20.25
CA LEU A 235 2.30 9.63 19.29
C LEU A 235 1.76 8.82 18.10
N SER A 236 2.32 7.63 17.87
CA SER A 236 1.91 6.75 16.79
C SER A 236 0.83 5.75 17.25
N PRO A 237 -0.33 5.69 16.55
CA PRO A 237 -1.29 4.61 16.75
C PRO A 237 -0.70 3.21 16.54
N ILE A 238 0.34 3.08 15.70
CA ILE A 238 1.05 1.80 15.52
C ILE A 238 1.83 1.44 16.79
N GLY A 239 2.47 2.42 17.42
CA GLY A 239 3.18 2.23 18.68
C GLY A 239 2.26 1.86 19.84
N TRP A 240 0.96 2.21 19.79
CA TRP A 240 -0.04 1.69 20.74
C TRP A 240 -0.26 0.18 20.58
N ALA A 241 -0.30 -0.33 19.35
CA ALA A 241 -0.50 -1.76 19.10
C ALA A 241 0.69 -2.58 19.66
N GLU A 242 1.88 -2.02 19.54
CA GLU A 242 3.11 -2.57 20.12
C GLU A 242 3.11 -2.47 21.66
N ASN A 243 2.81 -1.29 22.21
CA ASN A 243 2.76 -1.05 23.65
C ASN A 243 1.59 -1.73 24.38
N LEU A 244 0.66 -2.37 23.66
CA LEU A 244 -0.30 -3.30 24.25
C LEU A 244 0.41 -4.54 24.82
N ARG A 245 1.66 -4.81 24.37
CA ARG A 245 2.55 -5.90 24.82
C ARG A 245 1.90 -7.29 24.81
N PRO A 246 1.42 -7.77 23.65
CA PRO A 246 0.86 -9.11 23.55
C PRO A 246 1.89 -10.16 23.98
N PHE A 247 1.50 -11.09 24.87
CA PHE A 247 2.37 -12.13 25.45
C PHE A 247 3.48 -11.60 26.37
N ALA A 248 3.47 -10.31 26.72
CA ALA A 248 4.51 -9.68 27.52
C ALA A 248 3.93 -8.75 28.59
N ALA A 249 3.04 -9.31 29.43
CA ALA A 249 2.24 -8.61 30.43
C ALA A 249 1.38 -7.50 29.79
N GLU A 250 0.21 -7.90 29.27
CA GLU A 250 -0.64 -7.08 28.42
C GLU A 250 -1.07 -5.78 29.12
N ARG A 251 -0.90 -4.65 28.42
CA ARG A 251 -1.28 -3.32 28.92
C ARG A 251 -2.67 -2.95 28.41
N TRP A 252 -3.69 -3.61 28.96
CA TRP A 252 -5.10 -3.45 28.53
C TRP A 252 -5.62 -2.01 28.52
N TRP A 253 -5.07 -1.12 29.35
CA TRP A 253 -5.45 0.30 29.34
C TRP A 253 -5.15 0.99 28.00
N VAL A 254 -4.21 0.48 27.19
CA VAL A 254 -3.89 1.02 25.86
C VAL A 254 -5.08 0.91 24.91
N LEU A 255 -6.01 -0.02 25.16
CA LEU A 255 -7.28 -0.11 24.43
C LEU A 255 -8.13 1.16 24.57
N LEU A 256 -7.97 1.92 25.65
CA LEU A 256 -8.64 3.21 25.81
C LEU A 256 -8.15 4.24 24.78
N LEU A 257 -6.88 4.17 24.35
CA LEU A 257 -6.34 5.06 23.31
C LEU A 257 -6.97 4.74 21.95
N PHE A 258 -7.06 3.45 21.60
CA PHE A 258 -7.77 3.01 20.40
C PHE A 258 -9.24 3.44 20.42
N ALA A 259 -9.95 3.18 21.53
CA ALA A 259 -11.35 3.56 21.69
C ALA A 259 -11.55 5.08 21.61
N ALA A 260 -10.72 5.85 22.30
CA ALA A 260 -10.76 7.32 22.27
C ALA A 260 -10.52 7.85 20.85
N ALA A 261 -9.50 7.35 20.15
CA ALA A 261 -9.23 7.76 18.77
C ALA A 261 -10.41 7.44 17.83
N VAL A 262 -10.96 6.22 17.90
CA VAL A 262 -12.13 5.81 17.09
C VAL A 262 -13.35 6.68 17.38
N VAL A 263 -13.64 6.95 18.65
CA VAL A 263 -14.79 7.78 19.05
C VAL A 263 -14.60 9.23 18.62
N LEU A 264 -13.43 9.83 18.88
CA LEU A 264 -13.16 11.23 18.53
C LEU A 264 -13.15 11.45 17.02
N GLN A 265 -12.42 10.62 16.27
CA GLN A 265 -12.36 10.73 14.80
C GLN A 265 -13.73 10.42 14.18
N GLY A 266 -14.45 9.43 14.70
CA GLY A 266 -15.82 9.12 14.30
C GLY A 266 -16.77 10.27 14.56
N ALA A 267 -16.74 10.89 15.74
CA ALA A 267 -17.57 12.05 16.08
C ALA A 267 -17.31 13.24 15.15
N VAL A 268 -16.03 13.51 14.83
CA VAL A 268 -15.66 14.52 13.83
C VAL A 268 -16.23 14.16 12.46
N ALA A 269 -16.05 12.92 12.00
CA ALA A 269 -16.57 12.46 10.71
C ALA A 269 -18.10 12.61 10.61
N TYR A 270 -18.86 12.21 11.65
CA TYR A 270 -20.32 12.36 11.67
C TYR A 270 -20.76 13.83 11.78
N GLY A 271 -20.03 14.66 12.54
CA GLY A 271 -20.30 16.09 12.64
C GLY A 271 -20.12 16.81 11.30
N LEU A 272 -19.06 16.47 10.58
CA LEU A 272 -18.77 16.99 9.24
C LEU A 272 -19.77 16.47 8.21
N ALA A 273 -20.04 15.16 8.17
CA ALA A 273 -21.02 14.56 7.26
C ALA A 273 -22.44 15.11 7.47
N GLY A 274 -22.79 15.54 8.69
CA GLY A 274 -24.06 16.18 8.98
C GLY A 274 -24.21 17.57 8.36
N ARG A 275 -23.11 18.32 8.25
CA ARG A 275 -23.07 19.71 7.77
C ARG A 275 -22.77 19.85 6.27
N ARG A 276 -22.14 18.83 5.68
CA ARG A 276 -21.72 18.80 4.27
C ARG A 276 -22.84 18.29 3.37
N ASP A 277 -23.03 18.93 2.23
CA ASP A 277 -23.90 18.42 1.17
C ASP A 277 -23.20 17.33 0.35
N VAL A 278 -23.99 16.43 -0.23
CA VAL A 278 -23.46 15.31 -1.02
C VAL A 278 -22.66 15.85 -2.20
N GLY A 279 -21.52 15.24 -2.49
CA GLY A 279 -20.60 15.69 -3.55
C GLY A 279 -19.67 16.84 -3.14
N MET A 280 -20.05 17.69 -2.18
CA MET A 280 -19.20 18.79 -1.70
C MET A 280 -18.04 18.31 -0.81
N SER A 281 -17.08 19.18 -0.49
CA SER A 281 -16.08 18.94 0.57
C SER A 281 -15.77 20.22 1.34
N PHE A 282 -15.18 20.08 2.53
CA PHE A 282 -14.73 21.25 3.31
C PHE A 282 -13.43 21.88 2.79
N MET A 283 -12.69 21.18 1.92
CA MET A 283 -11.56 21.76 1.21
C MET A 283 -12.05 22.27 -0.14
N ALA A 284 -12.24 23.58 -0.26
CA ALA A 284 -12.80 24.18 -1.46
C ALA A 284 -12.04 23.76 -2.73
N ALA A 285 -12.74 23.16 -3.69
CA ALA A 285 -12.27 23.14 -5.08
C ALA A 285 -12.06 24.57 -5.53
N ARG A 286 -10.78 24.91 -5.81
CA ARG A 286 -10.51 26.14 -6.55
C ARG A 286 -11.00 25.89 -7.97
N PRO A 287 -11.85 26.76 -8.56
CA PRO A 287 -12.42 26.59 -9.90
C PRO A 287 -11.39 26.53 -11.05
N GLY A 288 -10.10 26.54 -10.73
CA GLY A 288 -9.02 26.70 -11.67
C GLY A 288 -8.94 28.16 -12.17
N PRO A 289 -7.87 28.51 -12.87
CA PRO A 289 -7.84 29.77 -13.61
C PRO A 289 -8.93 29.78 -14.69
N ALA A 290 -9.49 30.96 -14.96
CA ALA A 290 -10.52 31.16 -16.01
C ALA A 290 -10.03 30.69 -17.40
N GLU A 291 -8.72 30.76 -17.64
CA GLU A 291 -8.06 30.19 -18.80
C GLU A 291 -7.12 29.05 -18.39
N GLY A 292 -7.33 27.88 -18.98
CA GLY A 292 -6.48 26.71 -18.77
C GLY A 292 -5.12 26.87 -19.43
N ARG A 293 -4.03 26.70 -18.66
CA ARG A 293 -2.64 26.73 -19.17
C ARG A 293 -2.17 25.41 -19.82
N LEU A 294 -3.06 24.43 -20.01
CA LEU A 294 -2.71 23.12 -20.56
C LEU A 294 -2.80 23.15 -22.08
N ALA A 295 -1.67 23.37 -22.74
CA ALA A 295 -1.60 23.48 -24.20
C ALA A 295 -1.33 22.14 -24.93
N THR A 296 -0.95 21.07 -24.22
CA THR A 296 -0.56 19.80 -24.84
C THR A 296 -1.08 18.58 -24.09
N ALA A 297 -1.29 17.48 -24.83
CA ALA A 297 -1.65 16.18 -24.26
C ALA A 297 -0.60 15.67 -23.24
N SER A 298 0.69 15.91 -23.50
CA SER A 298 1.77 15.58 -22.55
C SER A 298 1.69 16.43 -21.27
N GLY A 299 1.33 17.71 -21.38
CA GLY A 299 1.10 18.58 -20.22
C GLY A 299 -0.07 18.09 -19.36
N LEU A 300 -1.15 17.62 -20.00
CA LEU A 300 -2.28 16.99 -19.31
C LEU A 300 -1.84 15.69 -18.62
N ALA A 301 -1.13 14.80 -19.32
CA ALA A 301 -0.63 13.55 -18.78
C ALA A 301 0.27 13.77 -17.55
N TRP A 302 1.19 14.75 -17.62
CA TRP A 302 2.01 15.18 -16.48
C TRP A 302 1.15 15.66 -15.32
N ARG A 303 0.19 16.57 -15.55
CA ARG A 303 -0.68 17.08 -14.47
C ARG A 303 -1.46 15.96 -13.78
N LEU A 304 -1.91 14.99 -14.55
CA LEU A 304 -2.67 13.84 -14.04
C LEU A 304 -1.80 12.89 -13.22
N GLN A 305 -0.53 12.69 -13.61
CA GLN A 305 0.33 11.67 -13.01
C GLN A 305 1.34 12.20 -11.98
N ARG A 306 1.65 13.51 -11.97
CA ARG A 306 2.67 14.12 -11.09
C ARG A 306 2.47 13.81 -9.61
N GLY A 307 1.22 13.75 -9.14
CA GLY A 307 0.93 13.43 -7.73
C GLY A 307 1.27 11.97 -7.39
N SER A 308 0.99 11.05 -8.33
CA SER A 308 1.38 9.65 -8.20
C SER A 308 2.90 9.50 -8.24
N LEU A 309 3.57 10.16 -9.19
CA LEU A 309 5.02 10.13 -9.30
C LEU A 309 5.70 10.71 -8.05
N ALA A 310 5.20 11.83 -7.52
CA ALA A 310 5.71 12.40 -6.28
C ALA A 310 5.52 11.43 -5.10
N GLY A 311 4.35 10.81 -4.96
CA GLY A 311 4.09 9.84 -3.89
C GLY A 311 5.02 8.62 -3.97
N TRP A 312 5.15 8.01 -5.15
CA TRP A 312 6.06 6.89 -5.36
C TRP A 312 7.53 7.29 -5.19
N GLY A 313 7.95 8.44 -5.71
CA GLY A 313 9.31 8.95 -5.59
C GLY A 313 9.71 9.23 -4.14
N THR A 314 8.85 9.89 -3.36
CA THR A 314 9.07 10.09 -1.92
C THR A 314 9.10 8.75 -1.19
N GLY A 315 8.20 7.81 -1.50
CA GLY A 315 8.20 6.48 -0.91
C GLY A 315 9.48 5.70 -1.17
N PHE A 316 9.98 5.73 -2.41
CA PHE A 316 11.24 5.10 -2.80
C PHE A 316 12.45 5.74 -2.11
N LEU A 317 12.49 7.07 -2.05
CA LEU A 317 13.56 7.79 -1.36
C LEU A 317 13.60 7.42 0.13
N LEU A 318 12.45 7.43 0.80
CA LEU A 318 12.35 7.07 2.22
C LEU A 318 12.68 5.60 2.46
N ALA A 319 12.15 4.68 1.63
CA ALA A 319 12.48 3.26 1.73
C ALA A 319 13.97 3.01 1.53
N GLY A 320 14.58 3.67 0.52
CA GLY A 320 16.01 3.65 0.30
C GLY A 320 16.78 4.14 1.53
N LEU A 321 16.44 5.30 2.10
CA LEU A 321 17.08 5.83 3.31
C LEU A 321 17.01 4.83 4.47
N MET A 322 15.85 4.24 4.70
CA MET A 322 15.65 3.26 5.76
C MET A 322 16.49 1.99 5.53
N PHE A 323 16.46 1.42 4.33
CA PHE A 323 17.24 0.22 4.01
C PHE A 323 18.75 0.51 3.99
N GLY A 324 19.15 1.71 3.58
CA GLY A 324 20.55 2.13 3.57
C GLY A 324 21.11 2.16 5.00
N GLY A 325 20.35 2.74 5.94
CA GLY A 325 20.72 2.77 7.35
C GLY A 325 20.72 1.39 8.03
N MET A 326 20.10 0.37 7.40
CA MET A 326 20.16 -1.02 7.87
C MET A 326 21.42 -1.76 7.39
N ALA A 327 22.17 -1.24 6.42
CA ALA A 327 23.28 -1.96 5.82
C ALA A 327 24.43 -2.25 6.80
N GLU A 328 24.72 -1.32 7.72
CA GLU A 328 25.73 -1.53 8.78
C GLU A 328 25.25 -2.57 9.81
N GLY A 329 24.02 -2.42 10.32
CA GLY A 329 23.44 -3.40 11.24
C GLY A 329 23.30 -4.81 10.65
N ALA A 330 23.12 -4.94 9.34
CA ALA A 330 23.12 -6.23 8.66
C ALA A 330 24.51 -6.89 8.64
N ALA A 331 25.59 -6.11 8.53
CA ALA A 331 26.95 -6.61 8.63
C ALA A 331 27.26 -7.09 10.06
N ASP A 332 26.80 -6.35 11.07
CA ASP A 332 26.98 -6.69 12.49
C ASP A 332 26.25 -7.99 12.88
N LEU A 333 25.05 -8.23 12.32
CA LEU A 333 24.27 -9.46 12.54
C LEU A 333 24.90 -10.70 11.93
N VAL A 334 25.65 -10.56 10.84
CA VAL A 334 26.22 -11.71 10.13
C VAL A 334 27.47 -12.23 10.85
N GLY A 335 28.33 -11.34 11.36
CA GLY A 335 29.48 -11.70 12.21
C GLY A 335 30.31 -12.90 11.72
N ASP A 336 31.01 -13.59 12.62
CA ASP A 336 31.84 -14.79 12.34
C ASP A 336 31.02 -16.06 12.02
N ASN A 337 29.74 -15.95 11.66
CA ASN A 337 28.90 -17.11 11.41
C ASN A 337 29.08 -17.64 9.97
N GLU A 338 30.07 -18.51 9.81
CA GLU A 338 30.56 -19.07 8.56
C GLU A 338 29.45 -19.67 7.66
N ARG A 339 28.39 -20.22 8.28
CA ARG A 339 27.25 -20.81 7.56
C ARG A 339 26.36 -19.75 6.87
N THR A 340 26.16 -18.59 7.51
CA THR A 340 25.40 -17.47 6.97
C THR A 340 26.18 -16.80 5.84
N ARG A 341 27.50 -16.71 6.00
CA ARG A 341 28.43 -16.21 4.99
C ARG A 341 28.39 -17.05 3.71
N GLN A 342 28.50 -18.38 3.82
CA GLN A 342 28.45 -19.28 2.67
C GLN A 342 27.10 -19.28 1.94
N MET A 343 25.98 -19.08 2.65
CA MET A 343 24.67 -18.90 2.00
C MET A 343 24.60 -17.59 1.21
N LEU A 344 25.14 -16.50 1.74
CA LEU A 344 25.18 -15.19 1.04
C LEU A 344 26.12 -15.20 -0.17
N GLU A 345 27.28 -15.82 -0.05
CA GLU A 345 28.24 -15.99 -1.17
C GLU A 345 27.61 -16.77 -2.33
N ARG A 346 26.84 -17.83 -2.02
CA ARG A 346 26.07 -18.60 -3.01
C ARG A 346 24.92 -17.81 -3.66
N MET A 347 24.39 -16.78 -2.99
CA MET A 347 23.41 -15.87 -3.59
C MET A 347 24.05 -14.82 -4.52
N GLY A 348 25.37 -14.82 -4.68
CA GLY A 348 26.12 -13.98 -5.63
C GLY A 348 26.85 -12.79 -5.00
N GLY A 349 27.22 -12.88 -3.73
CA GLY A 349 28.02 -11.86 -3.03
C GLY A 349 29.50 -12.24 -2.94
N GLN A 350 30.27 -12.06 -4.02
CA GLN A 350 31.73 -12.31 -3.97
C GLN A 350 32.52 -11.14 -3.36
N SER A 351 31.94 -9.94 -3.27
CA SER A 351 32.64 -8.70 -2.88
C SER A 351 32.33 -8.19 -1.46
N GLY A 352 31.61 -8.97 -0.64
CA GLY A 352 31.33 -8.65 0.76
C GLY A 352 29.83 -8.59 1.11
N ILE A 353 29.53 -8.73 2.40
CA ILE A 353 28.16 -8.79 2.95
C ILE A 353 27.36 -7.53 2.58
N THR A 354 28.00 -6.36 2.64
CA THR A 354 27.38 -5.08 2.30
C THR A 354 26.96 -4.99 0.84
N ASP A 355 27.79 -5.47 -0.10
CA ASP A 355 27.45 -5.47 -1.53
C ASP A 355 26.29 -6.40 -1.85
N ALA A 356 26.27 -7.58 -1.24
CA ALA A 356 25.17 -8.53 -1.38
C ALA A 356 23.86 -7.96 -0.82
N PHE A 357 23.92 -7.31 0.34
CA PHE A 357 22.78 -6.63 0.96
C PHE A 357 22.25 -5.50 0.07
N LEU A 358 23.12 -4.59 -0.39
CA LEU A 358 22.74 -3.48 -1.26
C LEU A 358 22.16 -3.97 -2.59
N ALA A 359 22.75 -5.03 -3.19
CA ALA A 359 22.23 -5.64 -4.41
C ALA A 359 20.82 -6.22 -4.20
N ALA A 360 20.58 -6.89 -3.07
CA ALA A 360 19.26 -7.42 -2.72
C ALA A 360 18.24 -6.30 -2.52
N MET A 361 18.61 -5.22 -1.82
CA MET A 361 17.71 -4.07 -1.60
C MET A 361 17.38 -3.34 -2.90
N VAL A 362 18.36 -3.14 -3.79
CA VAL A 362 18.14 -2.56 -5.11
C VAL A 362 17.23 -3.45 -5.96
N GLY A 363 17.44 -4.78 -5.94
CA GLY A 363 16.56 -5.74 -6.60
C GLY A 363 15.12 -5.64 -6.10
N MET A 364 14.94 -5.63 -4.78
CA MET A 364 13.63 -5.45 -4.12
C MET A 364 12.94 -4.14 -4.55
N LEU A 365 13.68 -3.02 -4.56
CA LEU A 365 13.16 -1.74 -5.06
C LEU A 365 12.75 -1.84 -6.54
N GLY A 366 13.54 -2.51 -7.38
CA GLY A 366 13.23 -2.78 -8.79
C GLY A 366 11.92 -3.54 -8.96
N MET A 367 11.72 -4.61 -8.20
CA MET A 367 10.48 -5.39 -8.22
C MET A 367 9.27 -4.57 -7.78
N VAL A 368 9.42 -3.72 -6.76
CA VAL A 368 8.34 -2.80 -6.34
C VAL A 368 8.08 -1.74 -7.41
N ALA A 369 9.11 -1.26 -8.12
CA ALA A 369 8.97 -0.27 -9.19
C ALA A 369 8.20 -0.81 -10.41
N ALA A 370 8.17 -2.14 -10.60
CA ALA A 370 7.30 -2.77 -11.59
C ALA A 370 5.81 -2.47 -11.34
N LEU A 371 5.39 -2.33 -10.08
CA LEU A 371 4.00 -1.98 -9.73
C LEU A 371 3.68 -0.55 -10.19
N TYR A 372 4.63 0.38 -10.02
CA TYR A 372 4.49 1.76 -10.47
C TYR A 372 4.30 1.84 -11.98
N ILE A 373 5.19 1.20 -12.77
CA ILE A 373 5.13 1.36 -14.22
C ILE A 373 3.86 0.73 -14.81
N VAL A 374 3.42 -0.42 -14.29
CA VAL A 374 2.16 -1.06 -14.71
C VAL A 374 0.97 -0.17 -14.34
N GLN A 375 0.92 0.35 -13.12
CA GLN A 375 -0.12 1.30 -12.69
C GLN A 375 -0.15 2.55 -13.57
N SER A 376 1.02 3.11 -13.90
CA SER A 376 1.17 4.32 -14.69
C SER A 376 0.77 4.11 -16.16
N VAL A 377 1.13 2.97 -16.76
CA VAL A 377 0.71 2.61 -18.13
C VAL A 377 -0.81 2.38 -18.19
N LEU A 378 -1.37 1.62 -17.25
CA LEU A 378 -2.81 1.33 -17.20
C LEU A 378 -3.67 2.57 -16.88
N ARG A 379 -3.05 3.71 -16.56
CA ARG A 379 -3.73 5.01 -16.57
C ARG A 379 -4.43 5.26 -17.91
N LEU A 380 -3.80 4.90 -19.03
CA LEU A 380 -4.38 5.04 -20.37
C LEU A 380 -5.69 4.26 -20.49
N HIS A 381 -5.70 3.02 -20.01
CA HIS A 381 -6.91 2.20 -19.95
C HIS A 381 -7.98 2.85 -19.09
N GLY A 382 -7.63 3.38 -17.91
CA GLY A 382 -8.58 4.07 -17.04
C GLY A 382 -9.16 5.36 -17.63
N GLU A 383 -8.39 6.13 -18.42
CA GLU A 383 -8.90 7.30 -19.13
C GLU A 383 -9.86 6.91 -20.26
N GLU A 384 -9.59 5.80 -20.94
CA GLU A 384 -10.44 5.22 -21.98
C GLU A 384 -11.75 4.67 -21.39
N THR A 385 -11.70 3.76 -20.40
CA THR A 385 -12.91 3.17 -19.81
C THR A 385 -13.77 4.14 -19.00
N SER A 386 -13.23 5.32 -18.65
CA SER A 386 -13.99 6.38 -17.98
C SER A 386 -14.51 7.44 -18.95
N GLN A 387 -14.43 7.20 -20.27
CA GLN A 387 -14.84 8.14 -21.32
C GLN A 387 -14.15 9.52 -21.27
N ARG A 388 -13.02 9.62 -20.57
CA ARG A 388 -12.23 10.87 -20.48
C ARG A 388 -11.27 11.04 -21.64
N ALA A 389 -10.91 9.93 -22.31
CA ALA A 389 -10.07 9.97 -23.50
C ALA A 389 -10.79 10.57 -24.72
N GLU A 390 -12.10 10.36 -24.85
CA GLU A 390 -12.87 10.76 -26.03
C GLU A 390 -12.86 12.28 -26.29
N PRO A 391 -13.13 13.17 -25.30
CA PRO A 391 -13.08 14.62 -25.54
C PRO A 391 -11.70 15.11 -25.97
N VAL A 392 -10.63 14.45 -25.49
CA VAL A 392 -9.25 14.81 -25.84
C VAL A 392 -8.91 14.36 -27.25
N LEU A 393 -9.33 13.16 -27.65
CA LEU A 393 -9.07 12.59 -28.97
C LEU A 393 -10.00 13.16 -30.06
N ALA A 394 -11.11 13.80 -29.68
CA ALA A 394 -11.96 14.58 -30.58
C ALA A 394 -11.29 15.90 -31.02
N ALA A 395 -10.33 16.42 -30.24
CA ALA A 395 -9.51 17.56 -30.62
C ALA A 395 -8.41 17.15 -31.63
N ALA A 396 -7.58 18.10 -32.07
CA ALA A 396 -6.47 17.85 -33.00
C ALA A 396 -5.26 17.12 -32.35
N VAL A 397 -5.51 16.04 -31.60
CA VAL A 397 -4.51 15.23 -30.90
C VAL A 397 -4.59 13.78 -31.39
N GLY A 398 -3.53 13.32 -32.07
CA GLY A 398 -3.43 11.92 -32.48
C GLY A 398 -3.26 10.96 -31.28
N ARG A 399 -3.81 9.74 -31.42
CA ARG A 399 -3.80 8.70 -30.37
C ARG A 399 -2.41 8.35 -29.84
N VAL A 400 -1.43 8.25 -30.73
CA VAL A 400 -0.03 7.96 -30.37
C VAL A 400 0.58 9.13 -29.59
N ARG A 401 0.28 10.38 -29.97
CA ARG A 401 0.78 11.57 -29.25
C ARG A 401 0.18 11.66 -27.85
N TRP A 402 -1.10 11.34 -27.72
CA TRP A 402 -1.77 11.25 -26.42
C TRP A 402 -1.12 10.16 -25.54
N ALA A 403 -0.97 8.94 -26.07
CA ALA A 403 -0.34 7.84 -25.34
C ALA A 403 1.11 8.14 -24.96
N ALA A 404 1.91 8.68 -25.89
CA ALA A 404 3.30 9.05 -25.65
C ALA A 404 3.44 10.01 -24.45
N GLY A 405 2.51 10.95 -24.26
CA GLY A 405 2.50 11.82 -23.08
C GLY A 405 2.40 11.04 -21.77
N HIS A 406 1.57 10.01 -21.70
CA HIS A 406 1.47 9.14 -20.53
C HIS A 406 2.67 8.21 -20.37
N LEU A 407 3.18 7.66 -21.48
CA LEU A 407 4.33 6.76 -21.46
C LEU A 407 5.62 7.48 -21.06
N LEU A 408 5.81 8.73 -21.45
CA LEU A 408 6.94 9.54 -20.98
C LEU A 408 6.95 9.65 -19.46
N VAL A 409 5.79 9.84 -18.83
CA VAL A 409 5.68 9.86 -17.37
C VAL A 409 5.88 8.46 -16.78
N ALA A 410 5.39 7.40 -17.41
CA ALA A 410 5.55 6.03 -16.92
C ALA A 410 7.01 5.56 -16.94
N PHE A 411 7.66 5.63 -18.11
CA PHE A 411 9.03 5.16 -18.29
C PHE A 411 10.05 6.10 -17.64
N GLY A 412 9.89 7.41 -17.82
CA GLY A 412 10.74 8.42 -17.18
C GLY A 412 10.54 8.46 -15.66
N GLY A 413 9.30 8.32 -15.20
CA GLY A 413 8.97 8.21 -13.79
C GLY A 413 9.56 6.96 -13.14
N ALA A 414 9.53 5.81 -13.83
CA ALA A 414 10.14 4.57 -13.34
C ALA A 414 11.65 4.72 -13.14
N ALA A 415 12.35 5.36 -14.08
CA ALA A 415 13.76 5.68 -13.93
C ALA A 415 14.01 6.66 -12.76
N LEU A 416 13.19 7.70 -12.63
CA LEU A 416 13.31 8.68 -11.56
C LEU A 416 13.09 8.05 -10.17
N ILE A 417 12.07 7.21 -9.97
CA ILE A 417 11.83 6.58 -8.66
C ILE A 417 12.96 5.60 -8.29
N MET A 418 13.52 4.88 -9.28
CA MET A 418 14.68 4.02 -9.03
C MET A 418 15.91 4.82 -8.64
N LEU A 419 16.15 5.96 -9.30
CA LEU A 419 17.22 6.88 -8.91
C LEU A 419 17.01 7.45 -7.52
N LEU A 420 15.78 7.83 -7.16
CA LEU A 420 15.46 8.32 -5.82
C LEU A 420 15.63 7.22 -4.75
N GLY A 421 15.24 5.98 -5.06
CA GLY A 421 15.45 4.83 -4.18
C GLY A 421 16.92 4.50 -3.98
N GLY A 422 17.70 4.48 -5.07
CA GLY A 422 19.15 4.30 -5.01
C GLY A 422 19.86 5.45 -4.29
N LEU A 423 19.42 6.69 -4.50
CA LEU A 423 19.91 7.86 -3.77
C LEU A 423 19.62 7.72 -2.27
N GLY A 424 18.41 7.33 -1.92
CA GLY A 424 18.04 7.05 -0.53
C GLY A 424 18.93 5.98 0.08
N LEU A 425 19.14 4.87 -0.63
CA LEU A 425 19.99 3.76 -0.17
C LEU A 425 21.43 4.20 0.05
N ALA A 426 22.01 4.96 -0.88
CA ALA A 426 23.35 5.51 -0.76
C ALA A 426 23.48 6.51 0.41
N LEU A 427 22.50 7.40 0.57
CA LEU A 427 22.47 8.36 1.67
C LEU A 427 22.33 7.66 3.02
N GLY A 428 21.44 6.66 3.12
CA GLY A 428 21.21 5.90 4.35
C GLY A 428 22.42 5.08 4.76
N HIS A 429 23.16 4.53 3.79
CA HIS A 429 24.39 3.77 4.04
C HIS A 429 25.62 4.67 4.29
N GLY A 430 25.51 5.99 4.12
CA GLY A 430 26.63 6.92 4.33
C GLY A 430 27.61 7.03 3.15
N GLY A 431 27.24 6.61 1.92
CA GLY A 431 28.08 6.78 0.74
C GLY A 431 27.78 5.87 -0.46
N ARG A 432 28.78 5.72 -1.36
CA ARG A 432 28.76 4.83 -2.54
C ARG A 432 27.67 5.13 -3.59
N PHE A 433 27.45 6.40 -3.86
CA PHE A 433 26.49 6.88 -4.87
C PHE A 433 26.68 6.22 -6.25
N GLY A 434 27.90 6.16 -6.79
CA GLY A 434 28.16 5.60 -8.12
C GLY A 434 27.67 4.15 -8.28
N PRO A 435 28.19 3.19 -7.48
CA PRO A 435 27.79 1.79 -7.57
C PRO A 435 26.29 1.56 -7.29
N VAL A 436 25.72 2.23 -6.28
CA VAL A 436 24.31 2.04 -5.91
C VAL A 436 23.35 2.65 -6.94
N LEU A 437 23.64 3.84 -7.45
CA LEU A 437 22.84 4.45 -8.51
C LEU A 437 22.97 3.67 -9.82
N GLY A 438 24.18 3.18 -10.14
CA GLY A 438 24.41 2.29 -11.27
C GLY A 438 23.59 1.00 -11.17
N ALA A 439 23.64 0.31 -10.03
CA ALA A 439 22.83 -0.86 -9.76
C ALA A 439 21.32 -0.56 -9.90
N SER A 440 20.88 0.60 -9.38
CA SER A 440 19.48 1.04 -9.45
C SER A 440 19.02 1.29 -10.89
N LEU A 441 19.88 1.86 -11.73
CA LEU A 441 19.60 2.08 -13.16
C LEU A 441 19.53 0.77 -13.95
N VAL A 442 20.31 -0.25 -13.59
CA VAL A 442 20.22 -1.57 -14.23
C VAL A 442 18.85 -2.20 -14.04
N GLN A 443 18.24 -2.04 -12.86
CA GLN A 443 16.88 -2.52 -12.60
C GLN A 443 15.81 -1.90 -13.50
N VAL A 444 16.05 -0.69 -14.00
CA VAL A 444 15.11 0.02 -14.89
C VAL A 444 14.85 -0.77 -16.17
N ALA A 445 15.82 -1.55 -16.68
CA ALA A 445 15.63 -2.36 -17.89
C ALA A 445 14.52 -3.41 -17.72
N ALA A 446 14.50 -4.12 -16.58
CA ALA A 446 13.44 -5.08 -16.26
C ALA A 446 12.10 -4.39 -16.04
N VAL A 447 12.09 -3.26 -15.33
CA VAL A 447 10.88 -2.46 -15.08
C VAL A 447 10.29 -1.97 -16.41
N TRP A 448 11.11 -1.45 -17.32
CA TRP A 448 10.67 -1.00 -18.64
C TRP A 448 10.11 -2.12 -19.49
N LEU A 449 10.66 -3.34 -19.42
CA LEU A 449 10.09 -4.48 -20.14
C LEU A 449 8.67 -4.81 -19.63
N LEU A 450 8.46 -4.82 -18.31
CA LEU A 450 7.13 -5.02 -17.71
C LEU A 450 6.14 -3.92 -18.14
N GLY A 451 6.59 -2.66 -18.14
CA GLY A 451 5.80 -1.54 -18.66
C GLY A 451 5.47 -1.71 -20.15
N ALA A 452 6.44 -2.12 -20.97
CA ALA A 452 6.26 -2.33 -22.40
C ALA A 452 5.28 -3.46 -22.71
N VAL A 453 5.31 -4.56 -21.94
CA VAL A 453 4.30 -5.63 -22.03
C VAL A 453 2.92 -5.08 -21.68
N ALA A 454 2.79 -4.25 -20.63
CA ALA A 454 1.53 -3.60 -20.32
C ALA A 454 1.03 -2.69 -21.45
N VAL A 455 1.93 -1.96 -22.12
CA VAL A 455 1.62 -1.14 -23.30
C VAL A 455 1.15 -2.02 -24.47
N ALA A 456 1.81 -3.15 -24.72
CA ALA A 456 1.43 -4.10 -25.77
C ALA A 456 0.03 -4.68 -25.53
N VAL A 457 -0.24 -5.16 -24.32
CA VAL A 457 -1.55 -5.74 -23.95
C VAL A 457 -2.64 -4.68 -24.06
N TYR A 458 -2.44 -3.49 -23.50
CA TYR A 458 -3.39 -2.38 -23.59
C TYR A 458 -3.62 -1.92 -25.04
N GLY A 459 -2.54 -1.82 -25.81
CA GLY A 459 -2.56 -1.31 -27.18
C GLY A 459 -3.22 -2.26 -28.17
N ILE A 460 -3.06 -3.58 -27.99
CA ILE A 460 -3.56 -4.60 -28.91
C ILE A 460 -4.92 -5.15 -28.44
N VAL A 461 -5.07 -5.49 -27.16
CA VAL A 461 -6.27 -6.09 -26.57
C VAL A 461 -6.69 -5.34 -25.30
N PRO A 462 -7.33 -4.16 -25.43
CA PRO A 462 -7.60 -3.28 -24.30
C PRO A 462 -8.48 -3.91 -23.21
N ARG A 463 -9.40 -4.82 -23.58
CA ARG A 463 -10.22 -5.58 -22.62
C ARG A 463 -9.40 -6.49 -21.70
N ALA A 464 -8.20 -6.87 -22.14
CA ALA A 464 -7.26 -7.69 -21.40
C ALA A 464 -6.18 -6.87 -20.67
N ALA A 465 -6.27 -5.54 -20.65
CA ALA A 465 -5.26 -4.68 -20.03
C ALA A 465 -4.97 -5.06 -18.56
N GLY A 466 -5.98 -5.59 -17.84
CA GLY A 466 -5.80 -6.14 -16.49
C GLY A 466 -4.80 -7.30 -16.39
N LEU A 467 -4.55 -8.07 -17.46
CA LEU A 467 -3.55 -9.15 -17.48
C LEU A 467 -2.12 -8.63 -17.28
N ALA A 468 -1.85 -7.35 -17.49
CA ALA A 468 -0.56 -6.76 -17.14
C ALA A 468 -0.23 -6.94 -15.66
N TRP A 469 -1.24 -6.90 -14.77
CA TRP A 469 -1.04 -7.20 -13.35
C TRP A 469 -0.71 -8.67 -13.09
N ALA A 470 -1.25 -9.60 -13.89
CA ALA A 470 -0.92 -11.02 -13.75
C ALA A 470 0.54 -11.27 -14.08
N TYR A 471 1.07 -10.67 -15.15
CA TYR A 471 2.49 -10.81 -15.51
C TYR A 471 3.43 -10.14 -14.50
N ALA A 472 3.07 -8.96 -14.00
CA ALA A 472 3.82 -8.31 -12.92
C ALA A 472 3.80 -9.16 -11.64
N GLY A 473 2.62 -9.60 -11.21
CA GLY A 473 2.47 -10.46 -10.04
C GLY A 473 3.25 -11.76 -10.15
N LEU A 474 3.23 -12.40 -11.33
CA LEU A 474 4.03 -13.60 -11.61
C LEU A 474 5.54 -13.31 -11.52
N SER A 475 6.02 -12.23 -12.13
CA SER A 475 7.44 -11.85 -12.10
C SER A 475 7.93 -11.58 -10.68
N LEU A 476 7.10 -10.92 -9.85
CA LEU A 476 7.39 -10.68 -8.44
C LEU A 476 7.38 -11.99 -7.63
N ALA A 477 6.37 -12.84 -7.81
CA ALA A 477 6.26 -14.11 -7.12
C ALA A 477 7.47 -15.02 -7.42
N LEU A 478 7.88 -15.09 -8.69
CA LEU A 478 9.07 -15.84 -9.10
C LEU A 478 10.35 -15.25 -8.48
N GLY A 479 10.49 -13.92 -8.47
CA GLY A 479 11.68 -13.26 -7.91
C GLY A 479 11.83 -13.43 -6.39
N TRP A 480 10.72 -13.50 -5.65
CA TRP A 480 10.76 -13.55 -4.18
C TRP A 480 10.68 -14.97 -3.63
N VAL A 481 9.89 -15.82 -4.27
CA VAL A 481 9.50 -17.13 -3.75
C VAL A 481 10.00 -18.26 -4.65
N GLY A 482 10.29 -17.99 -5.92
CA GLY A 482 10.65 -19.02 -6.89
C GLY A 482 11.91 -19.80 -6.50
N ALA A 483 12.95 -19.11 -6.05
CA ALA A 483 14.16 -19.75 -5.53
C ALA A 483 13.90 -20.54 -4.24
N ALA A 484 13.06 -20.00 -3.33
CA ALA A 484 12.71 -20.67 -2.08
C ALA A 484 11.88 -21.96 -2.29
N LEU A 485 11.12 -22.03 -3.39
CA LEU A 485 10.34 -23.21 -3.78
C LEU A 485 11.15 -24.21 -4.64
N ASN A 486 12.43 -23.96 -4.90
CA ASN A 486 13.27 -24.76 -5.79
C ASN A 486 12.63 -24.98 -7.17
N LEU A 487 12.04 -23.94 -7.76
CA LEU A 487 11.44 -24.03 -9.10
C LEU A 487 12.52 -24.26 -10.18
N PRO A 488 12.17 -24.90 -11.31
CA PRO A 488 13.10 -25.08 -12.42
C PRO A 488 13.58 -23.74 -12.99
N ASP A 489 14.85 -23.66 -13.41
CA ASP A 489 15.46 -22.45 -13.98
C ASP A 489 14.65 -21.83 -15.12
N ALA A 490 14.03 -22.67 -15.95
CA ALA A 490 13.18 -22.21 -17.04
C ALA A 490 11.99 -21.36 -16.55
N ALA A 491 11.43 -21.70 -15.38
CA ALA A 491 10.35 -20.94 -14.76
C ALA A 491 10.87 -19.62 -14.17
N LEU A 492 12.04 -19.61 -13.52
CA LEU A 492 12.64 -18.39 -12.96
C LEU A 492 12.99 -17.38 -14.05
N LYS A 493 13.50 -17.87 -15.20
CA LYS A 493 13.79 -17.06 -16.40
C LYS A 493 12.55 -16.46 -17.08
N VAL A 494 11.33 -16.70 -16.58
CA VAL A 494 10.16 -15.92 -17.02
C VAL A 494 10.21 -14.50 -16.45
N SER A 495 10.85 -14.32 -15.29
CA SER A 495 11.02 -13.01 -14.66
C SER A 495 12.12 -12.21 -15.37
N PRO A 496 11.85 -10.96 -15.80
CA PRO A 496 12.87 -10.08 -16.36
C PRO A 496 14.02 -9.80 -15.39
N PHE A 497 13.72 -9.81 -14.08
CA PHE A 497 14.69 -9.51 -13.02
C PHE A 497 15.79 -10.56 -12.90
N GLU A 498 15.53 -11.80 -13.30
CA GLU A 498 16.52 -12.90 -13.22
C GLU A 498 17.67 -12.73 -14.22
N HIS A 499 17.47 -11.92 -15.27
CA HIS A 499 18.46 -11.68 -16.31
C HIS A 499 19.41 -10.52 -16.00
N LEU A 500 19.16 -9.77 -14.93
CA LEU A 500 19.95 -8.61 -14.58
C LEU A 500 21.17 -9.00 -13.75
N PRO A 501 22.34 -8.34 -13.96
CA PRO A 501 23.49 -8.56 -13.10
C PRO A 501 23.20 -8.04 -11.68
N LYS A 502 23.66 -8.80 -10.68
CA LYS A 502 23.54 -8.44 -9.25
C LYS A 502 24.63 -7.42 -8.88
N LEU A 503 24.41 -6.16 -9.25
CA LEU A 503 25.27 -5.04 -8.88
C LEU A 503 24.90 -4.50 -7.48
N PRO A 504 25.85 -3.91 -6.72
CA PRO A 504 27.23 -3.55 -7.11
C PRO A 504 28.30 -4.66 -6.98
N GLY A 505 27.94 -5.91 -6.65
CA GLY A 505 28.93 -6.95 -6.34
C GLY A 505 29.42 -7.84 -7.49
N ASN A 506 28.70 -7.91 -8.61
CA ASN A 506 29.08 -8.70 -9.78
C ASN A 506 29.49 -7.82 -10.98
N ASP A 507 30.17 -8.41 -11.96
CA ASP A 507 30.48 -7.74 -13.21
C ASP A 507 29.23 -7.41 -14.04
N MET A 508 29.34 -6.33 -14.81
CA MET A 508 28.26 -5.86 -15.66
C MET A 508 28.02 -6.78 -16.86
N ALA A 509 26.81 -7.31 -16.97
CA ALA A 509 26.36 -8.14 -18.09
C ALA A 509 25.57 -7.32 -19.12
N TRP A 510 26.27 -6.69 -20.08
CA TRP A 510 25.65 -5.83 -21.10
C TRP A 510 24.71 -6.57 -22.06
N GLY A 511 25.00 -7.84 -22.38
CA GLY A 511 24.21 -8.64 -23.32
C GLY A 511 22.75 -8.81 -22.89
N PRO A 512 22.48 -9.44 -21.73
CA PRO A 512 21.11 -9.60 -21.22
C PRO A 512 20.37 -8.26 -21.05
N MET A 513 21.06 -7.22 -20.55
CA MET A 513 20.45 -5.89 -20.40
C MET A 513 20.03 -5.29 -21.74
N GLY A 514 20.88 -5.40 -22.78
CA GLY A 514 20.56 -4.95 -24.12
C GLY A 514 19.35 -5.69 -24.72
N VAL A 515 19.23 -6.99 -24.48
CA VAL A 515 18.06 -7.79 -24.90
C VAL A 515 16.78 -7.30 -24.23
N LEU A 516 16.79 -7.08 -22.92
CA LEU A 516 15.60 -6.56 -22.20
C LEU A 516 15.15 -5.20 -22.74
N LEU A 517 16.10 -4.29 -22.99
CA LEU A 517 15.80 -2.98 -23.55
C LEU A 517 15.27 -3.07 -24.99
N ALA A 518 15.86 -3.93 -25.82
CA ALA A 518 15.38 -4.17 -27.18
C ALA A 518 13.94 -4.72 -27.19
N LEU A 519 13.65 -5.69 -26.33
CA LEU A 519 12.29 -6.22 -26.15
C LEU A 519 11.32 -5.13 -25.66
N ALA A 520 11.74 -4.28 -24.72
CA ALA A 520 10.93 -3.17 -24.24
C ALA A 520 10.56 -2.20 -25.38
N VAL A 521 11.50 -1.90 -26.28
CA VAL A 521 11.23 -1.07 -27.46
C VAL A 521 10.23 -1.77 -28.40
N VAL A 522 10.43 -3.05 -28.70
CA VAL A 522 9.56 -3.83 -29.59
C VAL A 522 8.13 -3.90 -29.06
N PHE A 523 7.93 -4.25 -27.79
CA PHE A 523 6.59 -4.35 -27.19
C PHE A 523 5.90 -2.98 -27.11
N THR A 524 6.64 -1.92 -26.79
CA THR A 524 6.09 -0.56 -26.78
C THR A 524 5.66 -0.13 -28.17
N ALA A 525 6.48 -0.38 -29.19
CA ALA A 525 6.15 -0.08 -30.58
C ALA A 525 4.93 -0.87 -31.07
N ALA A 526 4.85 -2.17 -30.74
CA ALA A 526 3.70 -3.02 -31.06
C ALA A 526 2.41 -2.51 -30.40
N GLY A 527 2.46 -2.13 -29.12
CA GLY A 527 1.32 -1.56 -28.42
C GLY A 527 0.86 -0.22 -29.00
N LEU A 528 1.79 0.68 -29.35
CA LEU A 528 1.46 1.96 -30.00
C LEU A 528 0.90 1.75 -31.42
N ALA A 529 1.42 0.78 -32.17
CA ALA A 529 0.89 0.40 -33.48
C ALA A 529 -0.53 -0.18 -33.37
N GLY A 530 -0.79 -1.01 -32.35
CA GLY A 530 -2.12 -1.51 -32.02
C GLY A 530 -3.08 -0.38 -31.69
N LEU A 531 -2.70 0.52 -30.78
CA LEU A 531 -3.50 1.69 -30.36
C LEU A 531 -3.86 2.61 -31.55
N ARG A 532 -2.93 2.77 -32.50
CA ARG A 532 -3.15 3.57 -33.70
C ARG A 532 -4.25 2.98 -34.60
N ARG A 533 -4.40 1.65 -34.64
CA ARG A 533 -5.30 0.95 -35.57
C ARG A 533 -6.64 0.53 -34.96
N ARG A 534 -6.66 0.15 -33.69
CA ARG A 534 -7.88 -0.34 -33.01
C ARG A 534 -8.85 0.79 -32.73
N ASP A 535 -10.12 0.49 -32.46
CA ASP A 535 -11.07 1.49 -31.94
C ASP A 535 -10.87 1.77 -30.44
N ILE A 536 -11.35 2.93 -30.00
CA ILE A 536 -11.39 3.32 -28.58
C ILE A 536 -12.64 2.68 -27.96
N LEU A 537 -12.50 2.09 -26.79
CA LEU A 537 -13.62 1.55 -26.02
C LEU A 537 -14.50 2.72 -25.55
N THR A 538 -15.70 2.82 -26.12
CA THR A 538 -16.78 3.72 -25.70
C THR A 538 -17.62 3.12 -24.58
#